data_AF-A0A4R6V5T1-F1
#
_entry.id   AF-A0A4R6V5T1-F1
#
_cell.length_a   1.000
_cell.length_b   1.000
_cell.length_c   1.000
_cell.angle_alpha   90.00
_cell.angle_beta   90.00
_cell.angle_gamma   90.00
#
_symmetry.space_group_name_H-M   'P 1'
#
loop_
_entity.id
_entity.type
_entity.pdbx_description
1 polymer ?
#
loop_
_entity_poly.entity_id
_entity_poly.type
_entity_poly.pdbx_seq_one_letter_code
_entity_poly.pdbx_strand_id
1 'polypeptide(L)'
;MPHEPPNLDDEFLRSSLASLLRKGLPVATGKADPSLLSLRAVLVRAVDPADTASRVAALNAVLRTLLLRFDDARYAEAVRALFGLSPGKAGTTLTQRREAAAKACGHDVDHFRKRVEPRLVERLAWMLWQDSEQFRAVPAAAPRLTLAPKNMPTLPADVFAWELAEHETQLSRVWASLYALRAELLTLDRMAAMGADRQEVIRQAVTSAWRYGVLRADVDDYLDAYPSGGFGALADASPDDLVALAGWTPSLGTDAVDKLTHAGRTHRDRDGFVIAMRAEVALGNAWAAPWLDRRITTDKDTTA
;
A
#
# COMPACT_ATOMS: atom_id res chain seq x y z
N MET A 1 -7.33 -3.74 17.54
CA MET A 1 -5.87 -3.84 17.66
C MET A 1 -5.32 -4.37 16.35
N PRO A 2 -4.73 -3.53 15.48
CA PRO A 2 -3.98 -4.06 14.34
C PRO A 2 -2.78 -4.81 14.92
N HIS A 3 -2.71 -6.12 14.69
CA HIS A 3 -1.51 -6.88 15.00
C HIS A 3 -0.39 -6.31 14.15
N GLU A 4 0.54 -5.60 14.79
CA GLU A 4 1.81 -5.28 14.18
C GLU A 4 2.43 -6.62 13.75
N PRO A 5 2.68 -6.83 12.44
CA PRO A 5 3.21 -8.11 11.99
C PRO A 5 4.56 -8.33 12.69
N PRO A 6 4.84 -9.55 13.18
CA PRO A 6 6.11 -9.84 13.84
C PRO A 6 7.25 -9.41 12.93
N ASN A 7 8.34 -8.91 13.52
CA ASN A 7 9.57 -8.65 12.78
C ASN A 7 9.93 -9.97 12.06
N LEU A 8 9.74 -9.99 10.73
CA LEU A 8 9.80 -11.22 9.94
C LEU A 8 11.27 -11.55 9.74
N ASP A 9 11.88 -12.14 10.76
CA ASP A 9 13.24 -12.66 10.64
C ASP A 9 13.26 -13.77 9.59
N ASP A 10 14.25 -13.74 8.69
CA ASP A 10 14.40 -14.68 7.58
C ASP A 10 14.37 -16.15 8.04
N GLU A 11 14.93 -16.43 9.23
CA GLU A 11 14.90 -17.77 9.85
C GLU A 11 13.47 -18.25 10.14
N PHE A 12 12.59 -17.35 10.54
CA PHE A 12 11.21 -17.66 10.84
C PHE A 12 10.45 -18.10 9.58
N LEU A 13 10.56 -17.33 8.48
CA LEU A 13 9.94 -17.65 7.19
C LEU A 13 10.43 -18.98 6.63
N ARG A 14 11.74 -19.25 6.73
CA ARG A 14 12.33 -20.54 6.33
C ARG A 14 11.72 -21.71 7.10
N SER A 15 11.54 -21.56 8.42
CA SER A 15 10.95 -22.60 9.27
C SER A 15 9.48 -22.90 8.89
N SER A 16 8.67 -21.86 8.67
CA SER A 16 7.26 -22.01 8.26
C SER A 16 7.14 -22.64 6.86
N LEU A 17 8.01 -22.26 5.92
CA LEU A 17 8.04 -22.86 4.58
C LEU A 17 8.51 -24.33 4.62
N ALA A 18 9.47 -24.67 5.47
CA ALA A 18 9.90 -26.06 5.67
C ALA A 18 8.77 -26.94 6.24
N SER A 19 7.93 -26.38 7.13
CA SER A 19 6.73 -27.05 7.63
C SER A 19 5.70 -27.26 6.51
N LEU A 20 5.49 -26.23 5.67
CA LEU A 20 4.60 -26.27 4.52
C LEU A 20 5.06 -27.32 3.49
N LEU A 21 6.36 -27.40 3.23
CA LEU A 21 6.95 -28.38 2.30
C LEU A 21 6.56 -29.83 2.59
N ARG A 22 6.47 -30.20 3.88
CA ARG A 22 6.05 -31.55 4.29
C ARG A 22 4.64 -31.87 3.81
N LYS A 23 3.75 -30.87 3.81
CA LYS A 23 2.34 -31.01 3.43
C LYS A 23 2.12 -30.83 1.93
N GLY A 24 2.89 -29.96 1.27
CA GLY A 24 2.74 -29.60 -0.13
C GLY A 24 1.60 -28.60 -0.37
N LEU A 25 1.42 -28.19 -1.63
CA LEU A 25 0.33 -27.34 -2.07
C LEU A 25 -0.84 -28.14 -2.67
N PRO A 26 -2.09 -27.65 -2.56
CA PRO A 26 -2.51 -26.44 -1.86
C PRO A 26 -2.52 -26.61 -0.32
N VAL A 27 -2.31 -25.52 0.40
CA VAL A 27 -2.45 -25.47 1.85
C VAL A 27 -3.94 -25.54 2.23
N ALA A 28 -4.30 -26.46 3.13
CA ALA A 28 -5.66 -26.61 3.65
C ALA A 28 -5.96 -25.64 4.80
N THR A 29 -7.24 -25.29 4.98
CA THR A 29 -7.73 -24.22 5.88
C THR A 29 -7.49 -24.42 7.39
N GLY A 30 -7.04 -25.59 7.84
CA GLY A 30 -6.61 -25.84 9.23
C GLY A 30 -5.13 -26.20 9.38
N LYS A 31 -4.35 -26.13 8.29
CA LYS A 31 -2.95 -26.59 8.26
C LYS A 31 -1.95 -25.49 7.92
N ALA A 32 -2.43 -24.30 7.60
CA ALA A 32 -1.59 -23.13 7.35
C ALA A 32 -0.94 -22.65 8.64
N ASP A 33 0.33 -22.28 8.54
CA ASP A 33 1.02 -21.60 9.63
C ASP A 33 0.37 -20.21 9.82
N PRO A 34 -0.12 -19.86 11.02
CA PRO A 34 -0.74 -18.55 11.28
C PRO A 34 0.15 -17.37 10.85
N SER A 35 1.45 -17.55 10.89
CA SER A 35 2.44 -16.52 10.63
C SER A 35 2.65 -16.29 9.13
N LEU A 36 2.45 -17.32 8.31
CA LEU A 36 2.34 -17.15 6.86
C LEU A 36 1.03 -16.46 6.48
N LEU A 37 -0.04 -16.70 7.24
CA LEU A 37 -1.33 -16.03 7.02
C LEU A 37 -1.35 -14.57 7.46
N SER A 38 -0.46 -14.16 8.37
CA SER A 38 -0.31 -12.77 8.81
C SER A 38 0.64 -11.96 7.93
N LEU A 39 1.25 -12.57 6.90
CA LEU A 39 2.07 -11.85 5.94
C LEU A 39 1.23 -10.79 5.20
N ARG A 40 1.80 -9.60 5.04
CA ARG A 40 1.12 -8.46 4.41
C ARG A 40 0.70 -8.76 2.98
N ALA A 41 1.57 -9.44 2.22
CA ALA A 41 1.28 -9.96 0.89
C ALA A 41 0.02 -10.83 0.84
N VAL A 42 -0.25 -11.58 1.91
CA VAL A 42 -1.43 -12.44 2.04
C VAL A 42 -2.64 -11.63 2.48
N LEU A 43 -2.50 -10.79 3.51
CA LEU A 43 -3.58 -9.95 4.02
C LEU A 43 -4.16 -9.02 2.96
N VAL A 44 -3.31 -8.36 2.17
CA VAL A 44 -3.75 -7.38 1.14
C VAL A 44 -4.45 -8.08 -0.03
N ARG A 45 -4.13 -9.35 -0.31
CA ARG A 45 -4.73 -10.12 -1.41
C ARG A 45 -5.91 -11.00 -0.97
N ALA A 46 -6.17 -11.11 0.33
CA ALA A 46 -7.36 -11.78 0.83
C ALA A 46 -8.62 -10.99 0.45
N VAL A 47 -9.68 -11.69 0.07
CA VAL A 47 -10.99 -11.05 -0.19
C VAL A 47 -11.55 -10.44 1.10
N ASP A 48 -11.29 -11.11 2.22
CA ASP A 48 -11.63 -10.69 3.58
C ASP A 48 -10.44 -11.04 4.49
N PRO A 49 -9.65 -10.05 4.96
CA PRO A 49 -8.50 -10.30 5.83
C PRO A 49 -8.87 -10.86 7.22
N ALA A 50 -10.11 -10.70 7.68
CA ALA A 50 -10.58 -11.28 8.94
C ALA A 50 -10.90 -12.77 8.80
N ASP A 51 -11.29 -13.23 7.60
CA ASP A 51 -11.56 -14.63 7.32
C ASP A 51 -10.26 -15.43 7.09
N THR A 52 -10.11 -16.52 7.84
CA THR A 52 -8.97 -17.43 7.70
C THR A 52 -9.00 -18.20 6.39
N ALA A 53 -10.17 -18.58 5.87
CA ALA A 53 -10.26 -19.30 4.61
C ALA A 53 -9.82 -18.41 3.43
N SER A 54 -10.25 -17.16 3.43
CA SER A 54 -9.83 -16.12 2.49
C SER A 54 -8.30 -15.90 2.50
N ARG A 55 -7.68 -15.81 3.69
CA ARG A 55 -6.22 -15.70 3.83
C ARG A 55 -5.48 -16.94 3.31
N VAL A 56 -6.01 -18.14 3.55
CA VAL A 56 -5.43 -19.39 3.02
C VAL A 56 -5.52 -19.45 1.50
N ALA A 57 -6.62 -19.00 0.91
CA ALA A 57 -6.75 -18.88 -0.54
C ALA A 57 -5.72 -17.89 -1.12
N ALA A 58 -5.56 -16.72 -0.48
CA ALA A 58 -4.57 -15.73 -0.86
C ALA A 58 -3.13 -16.27 -0.73
N LEU A 59 -2.78 -16.95 0.36
CA LEU A 59 -1.47 -17.58 0.54
C LEU A 59 -1.16 -18.59 -0.58
N ASN A 60 -2.13 -19.44 -0.93
CA ASN A 60 -2.00 -20.38 -2.05
C ASN A 60 -1.76 -19.66 -3.39
N ALA A 61 -2.46 -18.55 -3.64
CA ALA A 61 -2.29 -17.76 -4.85
C ALA A 61 -0.91 -17.08 -4.92
N VAL A 62 -0.44 -16.51 -3.81
CA VAL A 62 0.89 -15.89 -3.69
C VAL A 62 1.98 -16.93 -3.96
N LEU A 63 1.96 -18.07 -3.24
CA LEU A 63 2.95 -19.12 -3.42
C LEU A 63 2.96 -19.68 -4.85
N ARG A 64 1.78 -19.89 -5.46
CA ARG A 64 1.69 -20.29 -6.87
C ARG A 64 2.36 -19.28 -7.80
N THR A 65 2.09 -18.00 -7.60
CA THR A 65 2.66 -16.93 -8.42
C THR A 65 4.18 -16.87 -8.28
N LEU A 66 4.71 -16.91 -7.06
CA LEU A 66 6.15 -16.89 -6.80
C LEU A 66 6.85 -18.12 -7.39
N LEU A 67 6.24 -19.30 -7.28
CA LEU A 67 6.79 -20.55 -7.83
C LEU A 67 6.74 -20.60 -9.37
N LEU A 68 5.76 -19.95 -10.00
CA LEU A 68 5.68 -19.80 -11.46
C LEU A 68 6.69 -18.76 -11.98
N ARG A 69 7.00 -17.75 -11.18
CA ARG A 69 7.95 -16.66 -11.50
C ARG A 69 9.30 -16.84 -10.80
N PHE A 70 9.64 -18.09 -10.46
CA PHE A 70 10.91 -18.38 -9.81
C PHE A 70 12.06 -17.89 -10.71
N ASP A 71 12.96 -17.10 -10.12
CA ASP A 71 13.92 -16.29 -10.87
C ASP A 71 15.11 -17.11 -11.41
N ASP A 72 15.48 -18.19 -10.72
CA ASP A 72 16.46 -19.14 -11.24
C ASP A 72 15.82 -20.17 -12.17
N ALA A 73 15.97 -19.94 -13.48
CA ALA A 73 15.48 -20.82 -14.53
C ALA A 73 15.98 -22.26 -14.40
N ARG A 74 17.17 -22.50 -13.81
CA ARG A 74 17.74 -23.85 -13.62
C ARG A 74 16.96 -24.67 -12.60
N TYR A 75 16.37 -24.01 -11.61
CA TYR A 75 15.64 -24.65 -10.51
C TYR A 75 14.13 -24.44 -10.57
N ALA A 76 13.62 -23.65 -11.52
CA ALA A 76 12.20 -23.33 -11.62
C ALA A 76 11.30 -24.58 -11.73
N GLU A 77 11.70 -25.61 -12.49
CA GLU A 77 10.94 -26.87 -12.56
C GLU A 77 11.07 -27.68 -11.26
N ALA A 78 12.28 -27.76 -10.71
CA ALA A 78 12.56 -28.50 -9.47
C ALA A 78 11.76 -27.94 -8.29
N VAL A 79 11.70 -26.61 -8.12
CA VAL A 79 10.94 -25.98 -7.03
C VAL A 79 9.42 -26.21 -7.19
N ARG A 80 8.89 -26.15 -8.41
CA ARG A 80 7.47 -26.45 -8.67
C ARG A 80 7.14 -27.91 -8.36
N ALA A 81 8.02 -28.84 -8.70
CA ALA A 81 7.88 -30.25 -8.35
C ALA A 81 7.94 -30.47 -6.83
N LEU A 82 8.88 -29.83 -6.15
CA LEU A 82 9.09 -29.94 -4.71
C LEU A 82 7.86 -29.50 -3.89
N PHE A 83 7.17 -28.44 -4.33
CA PHE A 83 5.95 -27.95 -3.69
C PHE A 83 4.65 -28.60 -4.22
N GLY A 84 4.74 -29.50 -5.20
CA GLY A 84 3.59 -30.25 -5.70
C GLY A 84 2.72 -29.50 -6.72
N LEU A 85 3.28 -28.51 -7.41
CA LEU A 85 2.61 -27.74 -8.47
C LEU A 85 2.71 -28.39 -9.86
N SER A 86 3.56 -29.38 -10.06
CA SER A 86 3.62 -30.11 -11.32
C SER A 86 2.28 -30.82 -11.60
N PRO A 87 1.79 -30.83 -12.86
CA PRO A 87 0.57 -31.53 -13.23
C PRO A 87 0.55 -32.98 -12.73
N GLY A 88 -0.56 -33.41 -12.14
CA GLY A 88 -0.74 -34.77 -11.63
C GLY A 88 0.02 -35.13 -10.35
N LYS A 89 0.72 -34.18 -9.70
CA LYS A 89 1.48 -34.43 -8.46
C LYS A 89 0.86 -33.85 -7.19
N ALA A 90 -0.35 -33.29 -7.28
CA ALA A 90 -1.11 -32.90 -6.09
C ALA A 90 -1.39 -34.15 -5.22
N GLY A 91 -1.09 -34.07 -3.92
CA GLY A 91 -1.29 -35.18 -2.98
C GLY A 91 -0.18 -36.24 -2.93
N THR A 92 0.92 -36.08 -3.68
CA THR A 92 2.11 -36.96 -3.58
C THR A 92 2.83 -36.82 -2.24
N THR A 93 3.63 -37.83 -1.87
CA THR A 93 4.44 -37.75 -0.65
C THR A 93 5.65 -36.82 -0.83
N LEU A 94 6.22 -36.30 0.27
CA LEU A 94 7.44 -35.47 0.21
C LEU A 94 8.60 -36.21 -0.48
N THR A 95 8.71 -37.53 -0.27
CA THR A 95 9.73 -38.37 -0.93
C THR A 95 9.58 -38.34 -2.45
N GLN A 96 8.37 -38.57 -2.96
CA GLN A 96 8.09 -38.52 -4.40
C GLN A 96 8.33 -37.12 -5.00
N ARG A 97 8.02 -36.05 -4.26
CA ARG A 97 8.29 -34.68 -4.69
C ARG A 97 9.79 -34.38 -4.75
N ARG A 98 10.58 -34.87 -3.80
CA ARG A 98 12.05 -34.75 -3.79
C ARG A 98 12.69 -35.50 -4.95
N GLU A 99 12.25 -36.73 -5.22
CA GLU A 99 12.72 -37.51 -6.38
C GLU A 99 12.44 -36.79 -7.69
N ALA A 100 11.22 -36.25 -7.83
CA ALA A 100 10.84 -35.47 -8.99
C ALA A 100 11.66 -34.19 -9.15
N ALA A 101 11.87 -33.44 -8.06
CA ALA A 101 12.63 -32.21 -8.07
C ALA A 101 14.12 -32.45 -8.38
N ALA A 102 14.72 -33.46 -7.75
CA ALA A 102 16.10 -33.88 -8.00
C ALA A 102 16.31 -34.27 -9.47
N LYS A 103 15.38 -35.06 -10.04
CA LYS A 103 15.38 -35.42 -11.47
C LYS A 103 15.29 -34.17 -12.37
N ALA A 104 14.44 -33.21 -12.05
CA ALA A 104 14.23 -32.00 -12.85
C ALA A 104 15.48 -31.11 -12.93
N CYS A 105 16.33 -31.10 -11.89
CA CYS A 105 17.60 -30.36 -11.90
C CYS A 105 18.85 -31.24 -12.12
N GLY A 106 18.68 -32.51 -12.51
CA GLY A 106 19.81 -33.41 -12.82
C GLY A 106 20.69 -33.79 -11.63
N HIS A 107 20.15 -33.83 -10.42
CA HIS A 107 20.86 -34.21 -9.20
C HIS A 107 20.35 -35.54 -8.64
N ASP A 108 21.19 -36.24 -7.88
CA ASP A 108 20.72 -37.34 -7.05
C ASP A 108 19.89 -36.81 -5.86
N VAL A 109 19.00 -37.65 -5.33
CA VAL A 109 18.04 -37.27 -4.30
C VAL A 109 18.72 -36.84 -3.00
N ASP A 110 19.85 -37.45 -2.66
CA ASP A 110 20.58 -37.15 -1.43
C ASP A 110 21.30 -35.81 -1.52
N HIS A 111 21.95 -35.50 -2.64
CA HIS A 111 22.53 -34.20 -2.92
C HIS A 111 21.45 -33.12 -2.96
N PHE A 112 20.33 -33.38 -3.65
CA PHE A 112 19.20 -32.46 -3.69
C PHE A 112 18.72 -32.12 -2.28
N ARG A 113 18.45 -33.14 -1.44
CA ARG A 113 17.97 -32.95 -0.07
C ARG A 113 18.96 -32.18 0.82
N LYS A 114 20.26 -32.45 0.68
CA LYS A 114 21.30 -31.87 1.57
C LYS A 114 21.79 -30.49 1.12
N ARG A 115 21.75 -30.18 -0.17
CA ARG A 115 22.40 -28.99 -0.73
C ARG A 115 21.45 -28.06 -1.48
N VAL A 116 20.55 -28.61 -2.30
CA VAL A 116 19.71 -27.82 -3.20
C VAL A 116 18.43 -27.38 -2.50
N GLU A 117 17.71 -28.31 -1.88
CA GLU A 117 16.43 -28.04 -1.21
C GLU A 117 16.51 -26.90 -0.17
N PRO A 118 17.50 -26.85 0.75
CA PRO A 118 17.61 -25.74 1.70
C PRO A 118 17.76 -24.38 1.02
N ARG A 119 18.56 -24.32 -0.06
CA ARG A 119 18.77 -23.08 -0.84
C ARG A 119 17.51 -22.65 -1.58
N LEU A 120 16.72 -23.59 -2.10
CA LEU A 120 15.44 -23.27 -2.74
C LEU A 120 14.42 -22.72 -1.73
N VAL A 121 14.38 -23.29 -0.52
CA VAL A 121 13.52 -22.79 0.56
C VAL A 121 13.94 -21.39 1.00
N GLU A 122 15.24 -21.17 1.19
CA GLU A 122 15.81 -19.86 1.51
C GLU A 122 15.48 -18.82 0.43
N ARG A 123 15.68 -19.17 -0.85
CA ARG A 123 15.34 -18.25 -1.95
C ARG A 123 13.86 -17.93 -1.99
N LEU A 124 12.99 -18.92 -1.80
CA LEU A 124 11.54 -18.70 -1.76
C LEU A 124 11.12 -17.86 -0.55
N ALA A 125 11.75 -18.06 0.61
CA ALA A 125 11.52 -17.23 1.80
C ALA A 125 11.87 -15.77 1.53
N TRP A 126 13.03 -15.53 0.91
CA TRP A 126 13.44 -14.20 0.50
C TRP A 126 12.47 -13.56 -0.51
N MET A 127 12.01 -14.31 -1.51
CA MET A 127 11.02 -13.81 -2.48
C MET A 127 9.68 -13.47 -1.80
N LEU A 128 9.24 -14.27 -0.83
CA LEU A 128 8.01 -14.06 -0.09
C LEU A 128 8.11 -12.84 0.85
N TRP A 129 9.28 -12.65 1.47
CA TRP A 129 9.60 -11.45 2.22
C TRP A 129 9.59 -10.21 1.32
N GLN A 130 10.28 -10.26 0.18
CA GLN A 130 10.33 -9.15 -0.77
C GLN A 130 8.94 -8.80 -1.31
N ASP A 131 8.11 -9.79 -1.67
CA ASP A 131 6.72 -9.56 -2.06
C ASP A 131 5.93 -8.91 -0.93
N SER A 132 6.11 -9.34 0.33
CA SER A 132 5.46 -8.73 1.49
C SER A 132 5.90 -7.28 1.73
N GLU A 133 7.18 -6.97 1.52
CA GLU A 133 7.71 -5.61 1.60
C GLU A 133 7.21 -4.72 0.47
N GLN A 134 6.94 -5.26 -0.73
CA GLN A 134 6.31 -4.49 -1.81
C GLN A 134 4.93 -3.96 -1.41
N PHE A 135 4.17 -4.70 -0.59
CA PHE A 135 2.88 -4.22 -0.04
C PHE A 135 3.03 -3.36 1.22
N ARG A 136 4.25 -3.14 1.72
CA ARG A 136 4.52 -2.05 2.65
C ARG A 136 4.27 -0.70 1.95
N ALA A 137 4.51 -0.66 0.63
CA ALA A 137 3.93 0.35 -0.25
C ALA A 137 2.51 -0.09 -0.62
N VAL A 138 1.50 0.38 0.12
CA VAL A 138 0.08 0.09 -0.15
C VAL A 138 -0.23 0.44 -1.61
N PRO A 139 -0.58 -0.52 -2.50
CA PRO A 139 -1.09 -0.17 -3.81
C PRO A 139 -2.36 0.64 -3.60
N ALA A 140 -2.41 1.86 -4.13
CA ALA A 140 -3.55 2.74 -3.99
C ALA A 140 -4.78 2.09 -4.67
N ALA A 141 -5.64 1.45 -3.89
CA ALA A 141 -6.97 1.07 -4.33
C ALA A 141 -7.88 2.27 -4.10
N ALA A 142 -8.53 2.75 -5.17
CA ALA A 142 -9.58 3.75 -5.02
C ALA A 142 -10.68 3.21 -4.08
N PRO A 143 -11.36 4.07 -3.29
CA PRO A 143 -12.55 3.68 -2.56
C PRO A 143 -13.53 2.97 -3.49
N ARG A 144 -14.13 1.88 -3.01
CA ARG A 144 -15.17 1.20 -3.75
C ARG A 144 -16.41 2.09 -3.78
N LEU A 145 -16.61 2.79 -4.90
CA LEU A 145 -17.86 3.48 -5.18
C LEU A 145 -18.89 2.44 -5.64
N THR A 146 -20.07 2.44 -5.01
CA THR A 146 -21.18 1.60 -5.44
C THR A 146 -21.78 2.20 -6.70
N LEU A 147 -22.06 1.37 -7.71
CA LEU A 147 -22.80 1.83 -8.89
C LEU A 147 -24.14 2.40 -8.43
N ALA A 148 -24.44 3.62 -8.86
CA ALA A 148 -25.75 4.22 -8.62
C ALA A 148 -26.84 3.28 -9.17
N PRO A 149 -27.91 3.01 -8.42
CA PRO A 149 -29.05 2.25 -8.94
C PRO A 149 -29.57 2.94 -10.22
N LYS A 150 -30.06 2.15 -11.18
CA LYS A 150 -30.56 2.66 -12.48
C LYS A 150 -31.64 3.73 -12.32
N ASN A 151 -32.36 3.71 -11.20
CA ASN A 151 -33.28 4.75 -10.80
C ASN A 151 -32.62 5.58 -9.70
N MET A 152 -32.34 6.84 -10.00
CA MET A 152 -31.84 7.78 -9.00
C MET A 152 -32.90 7.94 -7.91
N PRO A 153 -32.62 7.65 -6.64
CA PRO A 153 -33.57 7.88 -5.57
C PRO A 153 -33.88 9.38 -5.50
N THR A 154 -35.16 9.75 -5.56
CA THR A 154 -35.57 11.13 -5.31
C THR A 154 -35.39 11.42 -3.83
N LEU A 155 -34.60 12.44 -3.50
CA LEU A 155 -34.52 12.94 -2.12
C LEU A 155 -35.90 13.45 -1.70
N PRO A 156 -36.52 12.91 -0.63
CA PRO A 156 -37.77 13.45 -0.14
C PRO A 156 -37.59 14.91 0.33
N ALA A 157 -38.64 15.71 0.18
CA ALA A 157 -38.64 17.13 0.55
C ALA A 157 -38.87 17.29 2.07
N ASP A 158 -38.03 16.65 2.87
CA ASP A 158 -38.02 16.76 4.32
C ASP A 158 -36.63 17.18 4.83
N VAL A 159 -36.62 17.84 5.98
CA VAL A 159 -35.43 18.46 6.56
C VAL A 159 -34.34 17.43 6.86
N PHE A 160 -34.69 16.24 7.33
CA PHE A 160 -33.72 15.20 7.67
C PHE A 160 -33.03 14.61 6.44
N ALA A 161 -33.78 14.44 5.34
CA ALA A 161 -33.21 14.01 4.07
C ALA A 161 -32.25 15.06 3.48
N TRP A 162 -32.51 16.34 3.70
CA TRP A 162 -31.61 17.43 3.29
C TRP A 162 -30.33 17.45 4.13
N GLU A 163 -30.44 17.33 5.45
CA GLU A 163 -29.27 17.27 6.35
C GLU A 163 -28.36 16.08 6.02
N LEU A 164 -28.94 14.91 5.73
CA LEU A 164 -28.17 13.74 5.32
C LEU A 164 -27.46 13.95 3.97
N ALA A 165 -28.14 14.54 3.00
CA ALA A 165 -27.56 14.84 1.69
C ALA A 165 -26.44 15.90 1.79
N GLU A 166 -26.62 16.92 2.63
CA GLU A 166 -25.59 17.91 2.91
C GLU A 166 -24.37 17.27 3.58
N HIS A 167 -24.59 16.40 4.56
CA HIS A 167 -23.52 15.66 5.22
C HIS A 167 -22.72 14.79 4.25
N GLU A 168 -23.40 13.98 3.42
CA GLU A 168 -22.76 13.15 2.40
C GLU A 168 -22.00 14.00 1.36
N THR A 169 -22.54 15.16 1.01
CA THR A 169 -21.89 16.12 0.10
C THR A 169 -20.58 16.65 0.70
N GLN A 170 -20.60 17.09 1.95
CA GLN A 170 -19.40 17.62 2.62
C GLN A 170 -18.35 16.52 2.80
N LEU A 171 -18.76 15.33 3.22
CA LEU A 171 -17.86 14.18 3.33
C LEU A 171 -17.23 13.83 1.97
N SER A 172 -18.02 13.84 0.89
CA SER A 172 -17.53 13.58 -0.47
C SER A 172 -16.51 14.63 -0.93
N ARG A 173 -16.69 15.91 -0.57
CA ARG A 173 -15.72 16.98 -0.86
C ARG A 173 -14.39 16.77 -0.15
N VAL A 174 -14.41 16.43 1.14
CA VAL A 174 -13.20 16.11 1.92
C VAL A 174 -12.42 14.97 1.24
N TRP A 175 -13.09 13.88 0.90
CA TRP A 175 -12.44 12.76 0.21
C TRP A 175 -11.90 13.14 -1.17
N ALA A 176 -12.64 13.92 -1.95
CA ALA A 176 -12.18 14.41 -3.25
C ALA A 176 -10.89 15.25 -3.13
N SER A 177 -10.87 16.19 -2.18
CA SER A 177 -9.69 17.02 -1.89
C SER A 177 -8.50 16.20 -1.38
N LEU A 178 -8.76 15.16 -0.58
CA LEU A 178 -7.74 14.23 -0.08
C LEU A 178 -7.07 13.46 -1.21
N TYR A 179 -7.87 12.88 -2.12
CA TYR A 179 -7.33 12.17 -3.28
C TYR A 179 -6.60 13.11 -4.26
N ALA A 180 -7.09 14.34 -4.42
CA ALA A 180 -6.41 15.35 -5.22
C ALA A 180 -5.02 15.68 -4.64
N LEU A 181 -4.91 15.97 -3.34
CA LEU A 181 -3.62 16.20 -2.68
C LEU A 181 -2.69 15.00 -2.83
N ARG A 182 -3.19 13.79 -2.56
CA ARG A 182 -2.42 12.55 -2.68
C ARG A 182 -1.83 12.38 -4.08
N ALA A 183 -2.60 12.66 -5.13
CA ALA A 183 -2.13 12.57 -6.51
C ALA A 183 -0.98 13.56 -6.79
N GLU A 184 -1.07 14.79 -6.27
CA GLU A 184 -0.01 15.78 -6.45
C GLU A 184 1.27 15.44 -5.67
N LEU A 185 1.14 14.86 -4.46
CA LEU A 185 2.27 14.39 -3.65
C LEU A 185 2.98 13.20 -4.32
N LEU A 186 2.23 12.25 -4.87
CA LEU A 186 2.80 11.13 -5.64
C LEU A 186 3.50 11.62 -6.92
N THR A 187 2.97 12.67 -7.55
CA THR A 187 3.60 13.29 -8.71
C THR A 187 4.94 13.92 -8.32
N LEU A 188 5.01 14.63 -7.18
CA LEU A 188 6.27 15.17 -6.66
C LEU A 188 7.29 14.08 -6.35
N ASP A 189 6.86 13.02 -5.67
CA ASP A 189 7.74 11.92 -5.31
C ASP A 189 8.33 11.26 -6.56
N ARG A 190 7.50 11.02 -7.58
CA ARG A 190 7.93 10.52 -8.89
C ARG A 190 8.91 11.49 -9.57
N MET A 191 8.65 12.79 -9.57
CA MET A 191 9.54 13.80 -10.17
C MET A 191 10.89 13.86 -9.46
N ALA A 192 10.92 13.81 -8.12
CA ALA A 192 12.13 13.76 -7.34
C ALA A 192 12.95 12.50 -7.65
N ALA A 193 12.30 11.34 -7.68
CA ALA A 193 12.94 10.06 -7.98
C ALA A 193 13.50 9.97 -9.41
N MET A 194 12.86 10.62 -10.39
CA MET A 194 13.33 10.67 -11.79
C MET A 194 14.33 11.80 -12.06
N GLY A 195 14.70 12.59 -11.04
CA GLY A 195 15.64 13.71 -11.21
C GLY A 195 15.11 14.83 -12.10
N ALA A 196 13.80 15.12 -12.06
CA ALA A 196 13.17 16.18 -12.84
C ALA A 196 13.82 17.56 -12.60
N ASP A 197 13.58 18.52 -13.49
CA ASP A 197 14.15 19.86 -13.37
C ASP A 197 13.70 20.55 -12.06
N ARG A 198 14.61 21.35 -11.46
CA ARG A 198 14.34 22.03 -10.20
C ARG A 198 13.13 22.96 -10.28
N GLN A 199 12.97 23.69 -11.38
CA GLN A 199 11.84 24.61 -11.54
C GLN A 199 10.53 23.85 -11.73
N GLU A 200 10.57 22.69 -12.38
CA GLU A 200 9.40 21.81 -12.49
C GLU A 200 8.95 21.29 -11.11
N VAL A 201 9.90 20.81 -10.29
CA VAL A 201 9.60 20.37 -8.92
C VAL A 201 9.01 21.50 -8.09
N ILE A 202 9.56 22.73 -8.17
CA ILE A 202 9.02 23.89 -7.46
C ILE A 202 7.60 24.21 -7.93
N ARG A 203 7.33 24.25 -9.24
CA ARG A 203 5.97 24.52 -9.77
C ARG A 203 4.96 23.48 -9.29
N GLN A 204 5.36 22.21 -9.26
CA GLN A 204 4.52 21.13 -8.78
C GLN A 204 4.33 21.19 -7.25
N ALA A 205 5.35 21.60 -6.50
CA ALA A 205 5.28 21.77 -5.05
C ALA A 205 4.27 22.86 -4.67
N VAL A 206 4.21 23.94 -5.45
CA VAL A 206 3.19 24.99 -5.27
C VAL A 206 1.78 24.44 -5.54
N THR A 207 1.60 23.57 -6.55
CA THR A 207 0.32 22.91 -6.81
C THR A 207 -0.11 22.01 -5.64
N SER A 208 0.80 21.24 -5.06
CA SER A 208 0.47 20.41 -3.89
C SER A 208 0.21 21.23 -2.63
N ALA A 209 0.91 22.36 -2.43
CA ALA A 209 0.64 23.29 -1.33
C ALA A 209 -0.78 23.89 -1.42
N TRP A 210 -1.21 24.25 -2.64
CA TRP A 210 -2.58 24.69 -2.88
C TRP A 210 -3.59 23.60 -2.53
N ARG A 211 -3.38 22.36 -3.00
CA ARG A 211 -4.26 21.22 -2.66
C ARG A 211 -4.28 20.94 -1.15
N TYR A 212 -3.17 21.14 -0.47
CA TYR A 212 -3.10 21.01 0.98
C TYR A 212 -3.97 22.05 1.68
N GLY A 213 -3.85 23.33 1.30
CA GLY A 213 -4.69 24.39 1.84
C GLY A 213 -6.18 24.17 1.60
N VAL A 214 -6.55 23.71 0.39
CA VAL A 214 -7.94 23.35 0.04
C VAL A 214 -8.45 22.19 0.89
N LEU A 215 -7.69 21.11 1.02
CA LEU A 215 -8.07 19.97 1.85
C LEU A 215 -8.24 20.39 3.31
N ARG A 216 -7.31 21.18 3.85
CA ARG A 216 -7.39 21.61 5.25
C ARG A 216 -8.62 22.48 5.51
N ALA A 217 -8.92 23.40 4.59
CA ALA A 217 -10.16 24.18 4.66
C ALA A 217 -11.41 23.29 4.64
N ASP A 218 -11.46 22.29 3.75
CA ASP A 218 -12.62 21.37 3.67
C ASP A 218 -12.75 20.50 4.93
N VAL A 219 -11.64 20.08 5.52
CA VAL A 219 -11.61 19.31 6.79
C VAL A 219 -12.10 20.17 7.94
N ASP A 220 -11.61 21.41 8.07
CA ASP A 220 -12.04 22.34 9.11
C ASP A 220 -13.54 22.64 8.96
N ASP A 221 -13.99 22.99 7.75
CA ASP A 221 -15.40 23.30 7.46
C ASP A 221 -16.31 22.09 7.78
N TYR A 222 -15.84 20.86 7.54
CA TYR A 222 -16.56 19.63 7.88
C TYR A 222 -16.63 19.38 9.39
N LEU A 223 -15.51 19.52 10.11
CA LEU A 223 -15.46 19.27 11.54
C LEU A 223 -16.22 20.34 12.33
N ASP A 224 -16.22 21.59 11.87
CA ASP A 224 -17.04 22.67 12.44
C ASP A 224 -18.54 22.38 12.28
N ALA A 225 -18.96 21.85 11.13
CA ALA A 225 -20.35 21.46 10.86
C ALA A 225 -20.78 20.19 11.60
N TYR A 226 -19.85 19.25 11.83
CA TYR A 226 -20.12 17.92 12.40
C TYR A 226 -19.15 17.54 13.55
N PRO A 227 -19.17 18.30 14.67
CA PRO A 227 -18.15 18.21 15.73
C PRO A 227 -18.14 16.88 16.51
N SER A 228 -19.25 16.15 16.50
CA SER A 228 -19.37 14.84 17.17
C SER A 228 -18.79 13.68 16.36
N GLY A 229 -18.19 13.97 15.19
CA GLY A 229 -17.89 12.96 14.19
C GLY A 229 -19.16 12.43 13.58
N GLY A 230 -19.56 12.96 12.42
CA GLY A 230 -20.61 12.32 11.63
C GLY A 230 -20.36 10.80 11.49
N PHE A 231 -21.44 10.00 11.38
CA PHE A 231 -21.41 8.53 11.40
C PHE A 231 -20.08 7.89 10.93
N GLY A 232 -19.32 7.30 11.87
CA GLY A 232 -18.29 6.30 11.57
C GLY A 232 -16.84 6.65 11.95
N ALA A 233 -15.91 6.19 11.11
CA ALA A 233 -14.47 6.03 11.41
C ALA A 233 -13.66 7.34 11.55
N LEU A 234 -14.29 8.51 11.40
CA LEU A 234 -13.63 9.81 11.48
C LEU A 234 -13.91 10.55 12.81
N ALA A 235 -14.69 9.97 13.71
CA ALA A 235 -15.17 10.68 14.90
C ALA A 235 -14.08 11.12 15.88
N ASP A 236 -12.97 10.39 15.92
CA ASP A 236 -11.83 10.70 16.80
C ASP A 236 -10.62 11.25 16.03
N ALA A 237 -10.76 11.50 14.72
CA ALA A 237 -9.65 11.94 13.89
C ALA A 237 -9.44 13.44 14.03
N SER A 238 -8.22 13.86 14.38
CA SER A 238 -7.86 15.28 14.31
C SER A 238 -7.78 15.75 12.84
N PRO A 239 -7.86 17.07 12.58
CA PRO A 239 -7.60 17.61 11.25
C PRO A 239 -6.26 17.14 10.65
N ASP A 240 -5.23 16.98 11.50
CA ASP A 240 -3.90 16.51 11.09
C ASP A 240 -3.93 15.03 10.70
N ASP A 241 -4.67 14.19 11.43
CA ASP A 241 -4.83 12.77 11.10
C ASP A 241 -5.51 12.59 9.74
N LEU A 242 -6.54 13.39 9.46
CA LEU A 242 -7.26 13.35 8.18
C LEU A 242 -6.37 13.79 7.01
N VAL A 243 -5.59 14.86 7.18
CA VAL A 243 -4.66 15.32 6.15
C VAL A 243 -3.53 14.31 5.92
N ALA A 244 -3.04 13.66 6.99
CA ALA A 244 -2.00 12.64 6.90
C ALA A 244 -2.39 11.42 6.05
N LEU A 245 -3.69 11.15 5.87
CA LEU A 245 -4.18 10.11 4.96
C LEU A 245 -3.79 10.38 3.48
N ALA A 246 -3.59 11.65 3.10
CA ALA A 246 -3.14 12.00 1.75
C ALA A 246 -1.71 11.52 1.47
N GLY A 247 -0.92 11.22 2.50
CA GLY A 247 0.44 10.72 2.39
C GLY A 247 1.43 11.61 3.14
N TRP A 248 2.68 11.61 2.71
CA TRP A 248 3.72 12.39 3.36
C TRP A 248 3.59 13.88 3.02
N THR A 249 3.19 14.68 4.00
CA THR A 249 3.22 16.15 3.95
C THR A 249 4.43 16.68 4.73
N PRO A 250 5.08 17.77 4.29
CA PRO A 250 6.12 18.44 5.07
C PRO A 250 5.62 18.82 6.47
N SER A 251 6.49 18.73 7.48
CA SER A 251 6.18 19.25 8.82
C SER A 251 6.14 20.78 8.77
N LEU A 252 4.97 21.35 9.02
CA LEU A 252 4.75 22.79 9.05
C LEU A 252 4.50 23.27 10.48
N GLY A 253 4.92 24.49 10.79
CA GLY A 253 4.47 25.19 12.00
C GLY A 253 3.03 25.69 11.86
N THR A 254 2.37 25.98 12.99
CA THR A 254 0.96 26.41 13.02
C THR A 254 0.68 27.63 12.13
N ASP A 255 1.53 28.67 12.16
CA ASP A 255 1.38 29.86 11.29
C ASP A 255 1.38 29.50 9.79
N ALA A 256 2.24 28.56 9.40
CA ALA A 256 2.31 28.10 8.02
C ALA A 256 1.06 27.31 7.60
N VAL A 257 0.55 26.46 8.50
CA VAL A 257 -0.71 25.73 8.30
C VAL A 257 -1.86 26.73 8.15
N ASP A 258 -1.99 27.68 9.08
CA ASP A 258 -3.07 28.67 9.09
C ASP A 258 -3.09 29.51 7.81
N LYS A 259 -1.92 29.96 7.34
CA LYS A 259 -1.79 30.71 6.08
C LYS A 259 -2.19 29.88 4.86
N LEU A 260 -1.72 28.64 4.75
CA LEU A 260 -2.09 27.75 3.65
C LEU A 260 -3.60 27.45 3.65
N THR A 261 -4.16 27.17 4.82
CA THR A 261 -5.59 26.92 5.01
C THR A 261 -6.40 28.15 4.62
N HIS A 262 -6.04 29.33 5.10
CA HIS A 262 -6.72 30.59 4.76
C HIS A 262 -6.65 30.88 3.26
N ALA A 263 -5.47 30.71 2.64
CA ALA A 263 -5.30 30.91 1.21
C ALA A 263 -6.11 29.89 0.39
N GLY A 264 -6.13 28.62 0.79
CA GLY A 264 -6.90 27.55 0.13
C GLY A 264 -8.42 27.72 0.29
N ARG A 265 -8.88 28.23 1.44
CA ARG A 265 -10.29 28.57 1.67
C ARG A 265 -10.73 29.74 0.78
N THR A 266 -9.93 30.79 0.70
CA THR A 266 -10.23 32.03 -0.05
C THR A 266 -10.08 31.86 -1.55
N HIS A 267 -9.07 31.10 -1.99
CA HIS A 267 -8.73 30.90 -3.40
C HIS A 267 -8.84 29.43 -3.79
N ARG A 268 -10.07 29.04 -4.18
CA ARG A 268 -10.38 27.67 -4.60
C ARG A 268 -9.80 27.30 -5.96
N ASP A 269 -9.24 28.25 -6.70
CA ASP A 269 -8.45 28.03 -7.90
C ASP A 269 -6.94 28.23 -7.64
N ARG A 270 -6.12 27.54 -8.43
CA ARG A 270 -4.66 27.54 -8.26
C ARG A 270 -4.03 28.92 -8.47
N ASP A 271 -4.51 29.68 -9.44
CA ASP A 271 -3.85 30.92 -9.85
C ASP A 271 -4.08 32.02 -8.80
N GLY A 272 -5.29 32.11 -8.25
CA GLY A 272 -5.59 32.95 -7.10
C GLY A 272 -4.72 32.61 -5.88
N PHE A 273 -4.54 31.32 -5.60
CA PHE A 273 -3.67 30.87 -4.51
C PHE A 273 -2.21 31.29 -4.74
N VAL A 274 -1.68 31.11 -5.96
CA VAL A 274 -0.30 31.50 -6.28
C VAL A 274 -0.09 33.01 -6.12
N ILE A 275 -1.07 33.82 -6.51
CA ILE A 275 -1.01 35.28 -6.33
C ILE A 275 -0.99 35.64 -4.84
N ALA A 276 -1.85 35.02 -4.02
CA ALA A 276 -1.92 35.25 -2.58
C ALA A 276 -0.61 34.84 -1.87
N MET A 277 -0.01 33.73 -2.30
CA MET A 277 1.20 33.18 -1.67
C MET A 277 2.51 33.82 -2.15
N ARG A 278 2.47 34.77 -3.09
CA ARG A 278 3.68 35.35 -3.71
C ARG A 278 4.62 36.03 -2.72
N ALA A 279 4.08 36.62 -1.65
CA ALA A 279 4.86 37.27 -0.60
C ALA A 279 5.43 36.29 0.44
N GLU A 280 4.92 35.06 0.50
CA GLU A 280 5.25 34.07 1.54
C GLU A 280 6.39 33.15 1.09
N VAL A 281 7.54 33.73 0.73
CA VAL A 281 8.71 32.99 0.18
C VAL A 281 9.22 31.93 1.17
N ALA A 282 9.21 32.23 2.47
CA ALA A 282 9.63 31.30 3.51
C ALA A 282 8.76 30.04 3.55
N LEU A 283 7.45 30.18 3.33
CA LEU A 283 6.49 29.09 3.32
C LEU A 283 6.64 28.24 2.05
N GLY A 284 6.84 28.88 0.89
CA GLY A 284 7.20 28.17 -0.35
C GLY A 284 8.46 27.32 -0.19
N ASN A 285 9.49 27.86 0.48
CA ASN A 285 10.73 27.14 0.76
C ASN A 285 10.51 25.98 1.75
N ALA A 286 9.78 26.20 2.84
CA ALA A 286 9.49 25.16 3.84
C ALA A 286 8.74 23.97 3.20
N TRP A 287 7.84 24.25 2.25
CA TRP A 287 7.09 23.21 1.55
C TRP A 287 7.92 22.48 0.47
N ALA A 288 8.72 23.21 -0.31
CA ALA A 288 9.47 22.66 -1.44
C ALA A 288 10.80 22.00 -1.04
N ALA A 289 11.48 22.50 0.00
CA ALA A 289 12.83 22.08 0.38
C ALA A 289 12.98 20.56 0.58
N PRO A 290 12.07 19.86 1.29
CA PRO A 290 12.25 18.43 1.51
C PRO A 290 12.24 17.59 0.22
N TRP A 291 11.53 18.04 -0.81
CA TRP A 291 11.47 17.37 -2.11
C TRP A 291 12.76 17.60 -2.92
N LEU A 292 13.37 18.78 -2.76
CA LEU A 292 14.62 19.12 -3.40
C LEU A 292 15.81 18.40 -2.76
N ASP A 293 15.79 18.23 -1.44
CA ASP A 293 16.88 17.60 -0.69
C ASP A 293 16.99 16.08 -0.94
N ARG A 294 15.87 15.39 -1.19
CA ARG A 294 15.86 13.94 -1.53
C ARG A 294 16.69 13.59 -2.77
N ARG A 295 16.84 14.53 -3.70
CA ARG A 295 17.66 14.34 -4.91
C ARG A 295 19.16 14.24 -4.60
N ILE A 296 19.62 14.95 -3.58
CA ILE A 296 21.04 15.04 -3.23
C ILE A 296 21.54 13.71 -2.66
N THR A 297 20.68 12.98 -1.95
CA THR A 297 21.01 11.67 -1.38
C THR A 297 21.17 10.58 -2.45
N THR A 298 20.34 10.58 -3.51
CA THR A 298 20.43 9.57 -4.58
C THR A 298 21.65 9.73 -5.48
N ASP A 299 22.10 10.97 -5.74
CA ASP A 299 23.27 11.21 -6.60
C ASP A 299 24.59 10.79 -5.91
N LYS A 300 24.68 10.92 -4.58
CA LYS A 300 25.90 10.53 -3.85
C LYS A 300 26.12 9.02 -3.79
N ASP A 301 25.04 8.23 -3.72
CA ASP A 301 25.12 6.77 -3.65
C ASP A 301 25.39 6.09 -5.00
N THR A 302 25.30 6.82 -6.12
CA THR A 302 25.55 6.25 -7.46
C THR A 302 27.01 6.46 -7.91
N THR A 303 27.81 7.19 -7.15
CA THR A 303 29.23 7.52 -7.47
C THR A 303 30.27 6.84 -6.56
N ALA A 304 29.87 5.85 -5.75
CA ALA A 304 30.74 5.03 -4.93
C ALA A 304 30.68 3.56 -5.36
#